data_AF-A0A7C1ZPG6-F1
#
_entry.id   AF-A0A7C1ZPG6-F1
#
_cell.length_a   1.000
_cell.length_b   1.000
_cell.length_c   1.000
_cell.angle_alpha   90.00
_cell.angle_beta   90.00
_cell.angle_gamma   90.00
#
_symmetry.space_group_name_H-M   'P 1'
#
loop_
_entity.id
_entity.type
_entity.pdbx_description
1 polymer ?
#
loop_
_entity_poly.entity_id
_entity_poly.type
_entity_poly.pdbx_seq_one_letter_code
_entity_poly.pdbx_strand_id
1 'polypeptide(L)'
;FNGQLKYQTTPKFAFGGVVTYSSGMFGGQPDAAANTDISIPGYIVYDAFATYEINKNMTVRANILNLFDKDYYTAVYRGGSIVYKGDARSANVNLTYKF
;
A
#
# COMPACT_ATOMS: atom_id res chain seq x y z
N PHE A 1 8.73 -6.05 -3.20
CA PHE A 1 8.38 -6.90 -2.05
C PHE A 1 7.06 -6.42 -1.45
N ASN A 2 6.16 -7.35 -1.13
CA ASN A 2 4.94 -7.07 -0.39
C ASN A 2 4.79 -8.15 0.68
N GLY A 3 4.57 -7.74 1.93
CA GLY A 3 4.39 -8.64 3.06
C GLY A 3 3.28 -8.17 3.97
N GLN A 4 2.48 -9.10 4.49
CA GLN A 4 1.36 -8.82 5.38
C GLN A 4 1.47 -9.66 6.65
N LEU A 5 1.19 -9.03 7.78
CA LEU A 5 1.08 -9.69 9.08
C LEU A 5 -0.25 -9.35 9.74
N LYS A 6 -0.88 -10.35 10.34
CA LYS A 6 -2.08 -10.20 11.17
C LYS A 6 -1.85 -10.90 12.51
N TYR A 7 -2.17 -10.22 13.60
CA TYR A 7 -2.16 -10.75 14.94
C TYR A 7 -3.57 -10.76 15.54
N GLN A 8 -4.02 -11.92 16.01
CA GLN A 8 -5.30 -12.10 16.69
C GLN A 8 -5.07 -11.99 18.20
N THR A 9 -5.47 -10.88 18.80
CA THR A 9 -5.23 -10.61 20.23
C THR A 9 -6.28 -11.27 21.13
N THR A 10 -7.54 -11.27 20.69
CA THR A 10 -8.65 -11.93 21.40
C THR A 10 -9.54 -12.64 20.37
N PRO A 11 -10.48 -13.51 20.76
CA PRO A 11 -11.41 -14.11 19.80
C PRO A 11 -12.18 -13.10 18.94
N LYS A 12 -12.40 -11.88 19.44
CA LYS A 12 -13.15 -10.83 18.72
C LYS A 12 -12.29 -9.76 18.06
N PHE A 13 -11.02 -9.65 18.40
CA PHE A 13 -10.18 -8.53 17.97
C PHE A 13 -8.87 -8.99 17.33
N ALA A 14 -8.58 -8.42 16.17
CA ALA A 14 -7.32 -8.57 15.47
C ALA A 14 -6.85 -7.26 14.89
N PHE A 15 -5.54 -7.13 14.74
CA PHE A 15 -4.94 -6.03 13.99
C PHE A 15 -3.78 -6.55 13.17
N GLY A 16 -3.29 -5.73 12.26
CA GLY A 16 -2.19 -6.11 11.40
C GLY A 16 -1.75 -4.96 10.52
N GLY A 17 -0.76 -5.26 9.69
CA GLY A 17 -0.22 -4.30 8.74
C GLY A 17 0.33 -4.98 7.51
N VAL A 18 0.52 -4.16 6.48
CA VAL A 18 1.13 -4.52 5.21
C VAL A 18 2.34 -3.62 5.01
N VAL A 19 3.43 -4.19 4.51
CA VAL A 19 4.62 -3.46 4.09
C VAL A 19 4.82 -3.71 2.60
N THR A 20 4.85 -2.64 1.83
CA THR A 20 5.17 -2.68 0.39
C THR A 20 6.46 -1.94 0.16
N TYR A 21 7.48 -2.64 -0.36
CA TYR A 21 8.76 -2.07 -0.77
C TYR A 21 8.96 -2.25 -2.28
N SER A 22 9.38 -1.19 -2.95
CA SER A 22 9.86 -1.23 -4.33
C SER A 22 11.23 -0.59 -4.40
N SER A 23 12.15 -1.21 -5.14
CA SER A 23 13.40 -0.55 -5.51
C SER A 23 13.13 0.63 -6.45
N GLY A 24 14.15 1.47 -6.63
CA GLY A 24 14.13 2.50 -7.66
C GLY A 24 13.98 1.90 -9.04
N MET A 25 13.47 2.70 -9.98
CA MET A 25 13.23 2.29 -11.35
C MET A 25 13.79 3.33 -12.32
N PHE A 26 14.39 2.83 -13.40
CA PHE A 26 14.80 3.64 -14.55
C PHE A 26 13.72 3.61 -15.62
N GLY A 27 13.48 4.74 -16.25
CA GLY A 27 12.69 4.87 -17.47
C GLY A 27 13.56 4.68 -18.71
N GLY A 28 13.02 5.09 -19.86
CA GLY A 28 13.64 4.93 -21.17
C GLY A 28 12.84 4.03 -22.11
N GLN A 29 13.45 3.70 -23.24
CA GLN A 29 12.84 2.87 -24.28
C GLN A 29 13.21 1.39 -24.07
N PRO A 30 12.30 0.45 -24.37
CA PRO A 30 12.55 -0.99 -24.19
C PRO A 30 13.57 -1.56 -25.19
N ASP A 31 13.86 -0.84 -26.29
CA ASP A 31 14.82 -1.21 -27.34
C ASP A 31 16.20 -0.56 -27.16
N ALA A 32 16.42 0.15 -26.04
CA ALA A 32 17.68 0.79 -25.69
C ALA A 32 18.17 0.35 -24.30
N ALA A 33 19.45 0.60 -24.01
CA ALA A 33 19.98 0.45 -22.65
C ALA A 33 19.22 1.36 -21.67
N ALA A 34 19.16 0.96 -20.40
CA ALA A 34 18.48 1.73 -19.35
C ALA A 34 19.05 3.16 -19.30
N ASN A 35 18.17 4.15 -19.37
CA ASN A 35 18.57 5.55 -19.24
C ASN A 35 18.61 5.92 -17.75
N THR A 36 19.82 6.12 -17.22
CA THR A 36 20.01 6.43 -15.79
C THR A 36 19.56 7.83 -15.40
N ASP A 37 19.39 8.74 -16.36
CA ASP A 37 18.95 10.12 -16.13
C ASP A 37 17.43 10.20 -15.92
N ILE A 38 16.68 9.20 -16.41
CA ILE A 38 15.24 9.08 -16.19
C ILE A 38 15.03 8.04 -15.11
N SER A 39 14.85 8.48 -13.86
CA SER A 39 14.67 7.56 -12.74
C SER A 39 13.68 8.07 -11.71
N ILE A 40 13.11 7.14 -10.95
CA ILE A 40 12.35 7.41 -9.74
C ILE A 40 12.94 6.62 -8.56
N PRO A 41 12.95 7.20 -7.35
CA PRO A 41 13.50 6.56 -6.18
C PRO A 41 12.64 5.35 -5.78
N GLY A 42 13.29 4.40 -5.10
CA GLY A 42 12.56 3.33 -4.42
C GLY A 42 11.70 3.87 -3.29
N TYR A 43 10.71 3.09 -2.88
CA TYR A 43 9.80 3.48 -1.81
C TYR A 43 9.48 2.31 -0.90
N ILE A 44 9.09 2.65 0.32
CA ILE A 44 8.45 1.74 1.27
C ILE A 44 7.20 2.43 1.81
N VAL A 45 6.08 1.72 1.78
CA VAL A 45 4.78 2.20 2.28
C VAL A 45 4.23 1.16 3.25
N TYR A 46 3.61 1.65 4.31
CA TYR A 46 3.04 0.84 5.38
C TYR A 46 1.54 1.08 5.43
N ASP A 47 0.77 0.00 5.46
CA ASP A 47 -0.66 0.05 5.72
C ASP A 47 -0.96 -0.63 7.05
N ALA A 48 -2.02 -0.20 7.71
CA ALA A 48 -2.47 -0.78 8.97
C ALA A 48 -3.97 -1.07 8.93
N PHE A 49 -4.39 -2.10 9.66
CA PHE A 49 -5.80 -2.40 9.81
C PHE A 49 -6.11 -2.97 11.19
N ALA A 50 -7.35 -2.81 11.59
CA ALA A 50 -7.93 -3.44 12.77
C ALA A 50 -9.31 -4.00 12.43
N THR A 51 -9.64 -5.15 13.01
CA THR A 51 -10.90 -5.86 12.80
C THR A 51 -11.50 -6.23 14.14
N TYR A 52 -12.81 -5.99 14.28
CA TYR A 52 -13.57 -6.32 15.46
C TYR A 52 -14.86 -7.07 15.10
N GLU A 53 -15.05 -8.24 15.70
CA GLU A 53 -16.27 -9.03 15.61
C GLU A 53 -17.27 -8.54 16.66
N ILE A 54 -18.30 -7.83 16.19
CA ILE A 54 -19.39 -7.34 17.03
C ILE A 54 -20.19 -8.55 17.56
N ASN A 55 -20.57 -9.44 16.64
CA ASN A 55 -21.23 -10.71 16.92
C ASN A 55 -20.92 -11.73 15.79
N LYS A 56 -21.51 -12.93 15.84
CA LYS A 56 -21.26 -14.01 14.87
C LYS A 56 -21.60 -13.65 13.41
N ASN A 57 -22.45 -12.64 13.22
CA ASN A 57 -22.96 -12.20 11.93
C ASN A 57 -22.40 -10.83 11.51
N MET A 58 -21.72 -10.10 12.40
CA MET A 58 -21.32 -8.71 12.18
C MET A 58 -19.86 -8.47 12.51
N THR A 59 -19.12 -7.92 11.55
CA THR A 59 -17.71 -7.56 11.70
C THR A 59 -17.48 -6.15 11.19
N VAL A 60 -16.74 -5.35 11.95
CA VAL A 60 -16.24 -4.05 11.50
C VAL A 60 -14.73 -4.11 11.27
N ARG A 61 -14.26 -3.47 10.20
CA ARG A 61 -12.82 -3.33 9.91
C ARG A 61 -12.49 -1.89 9.57
N ALA A 62 -11.48 -1.34 10.22
CA ALA A 62 -10.88 -0.08 9.86
C ALA A 62 -9.53 -0.34 9.17
N ASN A 63 -9.24 0.41 8.10
CA ASN A 63 -7.98 0.37 7.38
C ASN A 63 -7.44 1.79 7.24
N ILE A 64 -6.12 1.94 7.40
CA ILE A 64 -5.38 3.16 7.05
C ILE A 64 -4.33 2.73 6.02
N LEU A 65 -4.42 3.31 4.83
CA LEU A 65 -3.47 3.11 3.75
C LEU A 65 -2.46 4.25 3.75
N ASN A 66 -1.20 3.94 3.44
CA ASN A 66 -0.09 4.88 3.51
C ASN A 66 -0.03 5.58 4.88
N LEU A 67 0.13 4.79 5.95
CA LEU A 67 0.08 5.17 7.36
C LEU A 67 0.94 6.40 7.68
N PHE A 68 2.13 6.48 7.08
CA PHE A 68 3.09 7.57 7.29
C PHE A 68 3.02 8.68 6.23
N ASP A 69 2.01 8.65 5.34
CA ASP A 69 1.77 9.68 4.32
C ASP A 69 3.01 9.97 3.47
N LYS A 70 3.61 8.88 3.01
CA LYS A 70 4.78 8.92 2.15
C LYS A 70 4.37 9.50 0.80
N ASP A 71 5.12 10.48 0.32
CA ASP A 71 5.15 10.84 -1.09
C ASP A 71 6.06 9.84 -1.84
N TYR A 72 5.49 9.13 -2.81
CA TYR A 72 6.20 8.15 -3.62
C TYR A 72 5.67 8.10 -5.05
N TYR A 73 6.46 7.49 -5.93
CA TYR A 73 6.14 7.33 -7.34
C TYR A 73 6.11 5.85 -7.68
N THR A 74 5.07 5.43 -8.39
CA THR A 74 4.85 4.02 -8.76
C THR A 74 5.36 3.71 -10.15
N ALA A 75 5.52 4.72 -11.01
CA ALA A 75 6.06 4.59 -12.35
C ALA A 75 6.52 5.94 -12.93
N VAL A 76 7.38 5.88 -13.94
CA VAL A 76 7.80 7.01 -14.76
C VAL A 76 7.63 6.64 -16.23
N TYR A 77 7.09 7.55 -17.04
CA TYR A 77 6.96 7.34 -18.47
C TYR A 77 8.33 7.38 -19.15
N ARG A 78 8.48 6.68 -20.29
CA ARG A 78 9.76 6.53 -21.00
C ARG A 78 10.53 7.82 -21.26
N GLY A 79 9.83 8.95 -21.44
CA GLY A 79 10.42 10.27 -21.70
C GLY A 79 10.69 11.11 -20.44
N GLY A 80 10.41 10.61 -19.24
CA GLY A 80 10.69 11.28 -17.96
C GLY A 80 9.74 12.42 -17.57
N SER A 81 8.97 12.98 -18.52
CA SER A 81 8.09 14.13 -18.25
C SER A 81 6.79 13.79 -17.51
N ILE A 82 6.47 12.51 -17.32
CA ILE A 82 5.23 12.06 -16.66
C ILE A 82 5.61 11.02 -15.61
N VAL A 83 5.15 11.24 -14.37
CA VAL A 83 5.30 10.31 -13.26
C VAL A 83 3.94 9.97 -12.67
N TYR A 84 3.79 8.73 -12.22
CA TYR A 84 2.61 8.29 -11.50
C TYR A 84 2.89 8.41 -10.02
N LYS A 85 2.18 9.32 -9.36
CA LYS A 85 2.25 9.49 -7.92
C LYS A 85 1.42 8.39 -7.24
N GLY A 86 1.97 7.79 -6.20
CA GLY A 86 1.22 6.88 -5.35
C GLY A 86 0.10 7.58 -4.59
N ASP A 87 -0.86 6.80 -4.09
CA ASP A 87 -1.99 7.34 -3.35
C ASP A 87 -1.53 8.00 -2.03
N ALA A 88 -2.13 9.15 -1.71
CA ALA A 88 -1.96 9.81 -0.42
C ALA A 88 -2.56 8.97 0.71
N ARG A 89 -2.24 9.32 1.97
CA ARG A 89 -2.84 8.64 3.13
C ARG A 89 -4.36 8.68 3.04
N SER A 90 -4.99 7.51 3.21
CA SER A 90 -6.44 7.37 3.21
C SER A 90 -6.90 6.41 4.29
N ALA A 91 -8.16 6.53 4.70
CA ALA A 91 -8.77 5.67 5.70
C ALA A 91 -10.16 5.22 5.24
N ASN A 92 -10.51 3.97 5.55
CA ASN A 92 -11.84 3.43 5.28
C ASN A 92 -12.30 2.54 6.43
N VAL A 93 -13.61 2.48 6.62
CA VAL A 93 -14.27 1.63 7.61
C VAL A 93 -15.34 0.81 6.90
N ASN A 94 -15.25 -0.50 7.06
CA ASN A 94 -16.16 -1.45 6.43
C ASN A 94 -16.95 -2.18 7.52
N LEU A 95 -18.27 -2.25 7.35
CA LEU A 95 -19.15 -3.09 8.14
C LEU A 95 -19.63 -4.24 7.25
N THR A 96 -19.41 -5.48 7.69
CA THR A 96 -19.86 -6.68 7.01
C THR A 96 -20.90 -7.41 7.85
N TYR A 97 -22.04 -7.73 7.24
CA TYR A 97 -23.09 -8.57 7.83
C TYR A 97 -23.22 -9.89 7.05
N LYS A 98 -23.38 -11.01 7.74
CA LYS A 98 -23.62 -12.34 7.16
C LYS A 98 -24.98 -12.86 7.58
N PHE A 99 -25.84 -13.18 6.60
CA PHE A 99 -27.18 -13.74 6.79
C PHE A 99 -27.14 -15.27 6.88
#